data_AF-A0A1H2G0J6-F1
#
_entry.id   AF-A0A1H2G0J6-F1
#
_cell.length_a   1.000
_cell.length_b   1.000
_cell.length_c   1.000
_cell.angle_alpha   90.00
_cell.angle_beta   90.00
_cell.angle_gamma   90.00
#
_symmetry.space_group_name_H-M   'P 1'
#
loop_
_entity.id
_entity.type
_entity.pdbx_description
1 polymer ?
#
loop_
_entity_poly.entity_id
_entity_poly.type
_entity_poly.pdbx_seq_one_letter_code
_entity_poly.pdbx_strand_id
1 'polypeptide(L)'
;MSFKIKFFTFVIIIISPFITKAQNTQLGESLIIRKNLKPKDLYIKLKLPKDWKIDQKEQKHYSMLEVLYNNSKKNKIFINFNRNTAYTRDGNKALINSREIKSFFLNFGQFKRDNLDIISQKKLTVDTYPALMIRAKVQKENHLGERSEFFRTSFIILHKGSTIQFYTNSQYEIDSLNDQKILESMIKSITFPYKNSDEQLEQTICVVCSDVNYAKIKGQDMPPWKHTMEKYLGFQGNDREFRAFFNNFLNTYKNQIICPRYKVSSRVYPPQHLFKRILAVGMNETFEEYFFDLGDGDIDYNAYEIVNGKKETILDWVENWIALGRGDAEELRDVAYSLKDEFGAKLGKDLTTKESKKN
;
A
#
# COMPACT_ATOMS: atom_id res chain seq x y z
N MET A 1 55.34 -41.23 -46.82
CA MET A 1 54.92 -41.19 -45.40
C MET A 1 54.08 -39.93 -45.20
N SER A 2 52.76 -40.09 -45.10
CA SER A 2 51.79 -38.99 -44.97
C SER A 2 51.51 -38.74 -43.48
N PHE A 3 51.88 -37.56 -42.98
CA PHE A 3 51.50 -37.10 -41.65
C PHE A 3 50.04 -36.64 -41.69
N LYS A 4 49.13 -37.44 -41.13
CA LYS A 4 47.76 -37.02 -40.82
C LYS A 4 47.79 -36.12 -39.58
N ILE A 5 47.76 -34.81 -39.79
CA ILE A 5 47.44 -33.85 -38.72
C ILE A 5 45.93 -33.98 -38.47
N LYS A 6 45.55 -34.52 -37.29
CA LYS A 6 44.17 -34.46 -36.80
C LYS A 6 43.86 -33.00 -36.47
N PHE A 7 43.09 -32.33 -37.33
CA PHE A 7 42.39 -31.11 -36.96
C PHE A 7 41.38 -31.47 -35.86
N PHE A 8 41.72 -31.17 -34.61
CA PHE A 8 40.70 -31.02 -33.58
C PHE A 8 39.91 -29.76 -33.92
N THR A 9 38.70 -29.93 -34.45
CA THR A 9 37.72 -28.87 -34.52
C THR A 9 37.37 -28.48 -33.08
N PHE A 10 38.10 -27.52 -32.52
CA PHE A 10 37.61 -26.76 -31.40
C PHE A 10 36.36 -26.05 -31.90
N VAL A 11 35.19 -26.57 -31.53
CA VAL A 11 33.98 -25.77 -31.48
C VAL A 11 34.28 -24.72 -30.42
N ILE A 12 34.82 -23.58 -30.85
CA ILE A 12 34.72 -22.35 -30.10
C ILE A 12 33.22 -22.09 -30.07
N ILE A 13 32.57 -22.57 -29.00
CA ILE A 13 31.29 -22.00 -28.59
C ILE A 13 31.67 -20.56 -28.29
N ILE A 14 31.43 -19.69 -29.26
CA ILE A 14 31.33 -18.27 -29.01
C ILE A 14 30.11 -18.19 -28.11
N ILE A 15 30.35 -18.32 -26.80
CA ILE A 15 29.46 -17.83 -25.77
C ILE A 15 29.48 -16.34 -26.05
N SER A 16 28.58 -15.91 -26.94
CA SER A 16 28.16 -14.53 -27.00
C SER A 16 27.95 -14.11 -25.55
N PRO A 17 28.42 -12.93 -25.13
CA PRO A 17 28.17 -12.44 -23.78
C PRO A 17 26.68 -12.11 -23.69
N PHE A 18 25.84 -13.15 -23.71
CA PHE A 18 24.63 -13.22 -22.93
C PHE A 18 25.11 -13.01 -21.51
N ILE A 19 25.13 -11.74 -21.13
CA ILE A 19 25.18 -11.28 -19.75
C ILE A 19 24.15 -12.15 -19.04
N THR A 20 24.65 -13.17 -18.36
CA THR A 20 23.81 -14.16 -17.72
C THR A 20 23.06 -13.41 -16.64
N LYS A 21 21.75 -13.41 -16.76
CA LYS A 21 20.76 -12.73 -15.91
C LYS A 21 20.96 -12.93 -14.39
N ALA A 22 21.85 -13.84 -13.97
CA ALA A 22 21.96 -14.36 -12.61
C ALA A 22 23.35 -14.30 -11.97
N GLN A 23 24.31 -13.50 -12.46
CA GLN A 23 25.57 -13.29 -11.72
C GLN A 23 25.49 -12.03 -10.85
N ASN A 24 25.35 -12.25 -9.54
CA ASN A 24 25.39 -11.25 -8.46
C ASN A 24 24.45 -10.05 -8.64
N THR A 25 23.14 -10.33 -8.67
CA THR A 25 22.13 -9.27 -8.56
C THR A 25 22.12 -8.70 -7.13
N GLN A 26 23.08 -7.84 -6.81
CA GLN A 26 22.99 -7.00 -5.62
C GLN A 26 21.72 -6.15 -5.74
N LEU A 27 20.85 -6.25 -4.74
CA LEU A 27 19.70 -5.36 -4.62
C LEU A 27 20.22 -3.94 -4.37
N GLY A 28 19.69 -2.97 -5.11
CA GLY A 28 19.96 -1.56 -4.92
C GLY A 28 19.16 -0.97 -3.77
N GLU A 29 18.94 0.34 -3.84
CA GLU A 29 18.17 1.08 -2.84
C GLU A 29 16.70 0.67 -2.80
N SER A 30 16.07 0.94 -1.65
CA SER A 30 14.64 0.68 -1.48
C SER A 30 13.83 1.72 -2.24
N LEU A 31 12.96 1.26 -3.11
CA LEU A 31 11.99 2.08 -3.80
C LEU A 31 10.63 1.95 -3.13
N ILE A 32 9.95 3.07 -2.91
CA ILE A 32 8.55 3.06 -2.51
C ILE A 32 7.70 3.26 -3.77
N ILE A 33 6.92 2.25 -4.13
CA ILE A 33 5.91 2.36 -5.17
C ILE A 33 4.68 3.04 -4.55
N ARG A 34 4.57 4.36 -4.78
CA ARG A 34 3.41 5.20 -4.46
C ARG A 34 2.76 5.61 -5.77
N LYS A 35 1.51 5.24 -6.05
CA LYS A 35 0.74 5.97 -7.08
C LYS A 35 -0.75 5.69 -7.04
N ASN A 36 -1.47 6.53 -7.77
CA ASN A 36 -2.86 6.48 -8.26
C ASN A 36 -3.25 5.17 -8.98
N LEU A 37 -2.65 4.04 -8.61
CA LEU A 37 -2.98 2.71 -9.06
C LEU A 37 -4.20 2.29 -8.24
N LYS A 38 -5.34 1.90 -8.82
CA LYS A 38 -6.41 1.28 -8.01
C LYS A 38 -5.84 -0.04 -7.45
N PRO A 39 -5.71 -0.24 -6.12
CA PRO A 39 -6.17 0.57 -4.96
C PRO A 39 -5.43 1.90 -4.72
N LYS A 40 -6.15 3.04 -4.71
CA LYS A 40 -5.70 4.18 -3.90
C LYS A 40 -5.45 3.59 -2.50
N ASP A 41 -4.31 3.88 -1.89
CA ASP A 41 -3.87 3.38 -0.57
C ASP A 41 -2.97 2.12 -0.55
N LEU A 42 -2.51 1.61 -1.70
CA LEU A 42 -1.47 0.56 -1.71
C LEU A 42 -0.06 1.13 -1.76
N TYR A 43 0.72 0.85 -0.72
CA TYR A 43 2.12 1.21 -0.60
C TYR A 43 2.98 -0.05 -0.52
N ILE A 44 3.91 -0.19 -1.44
CA ILE A 44 4.88 -1.28 -1.43
C ILE A 44 6.27 -0.67 -1.39
N LYS A 45 7.05 -1.04 -0.38
CA LYS A 45 8.49 -0.79 -0.37
C LYS A 45 9.18 -2.05 -0.87
N LEU A 46 10.04 -1.92 -1.89
CA LEU A 46 10.78 -3.05 -2.46
C LEU A 46 12.13 -2.59 -2.97
N LYS A 47 13.11 -3.49 -2.99
CA LYS A 47 14.41 -3.24 -3.62
C LYS A 47 14.43 -3.85 -5.01
N LEU A 48 14.88 -3.05 -5.98
CA LEU A 48 15.16 -3.54 -7.32
C LEU A 48 16.62 -4.00 -7.41
N PRO A 49 16.93 -4.99 -8.26
CA PRO A 49 18.28 -5.20 -8.75
C PRO A 49 18.99 -3.90 -9.17
N LYS A 50 20.30 -3.80 -8.88
CA LYS A 50 21.15 -2.73 -9.39
C LYS A 50 21.00 -2.64 -10.93
N ASP A 51 20.91 -1.42 -11.46
CA ASP A 51 20.75 -1.09 -12.88
C ASP A 51 19.36 -1.36 -13.51
N TRP A 52 18.36 -1.71 -12.71
CA TRP A 52 16.98 -1.82 -13.18
C TRP A 52 16.22 -0.52 -12.95
N LYS A 53 15.35 -0.15 -13.90
CA LYS A 53 14.52 1.06 -13.84
C LYS A 53 13.05 0.72 -14.02
N ILE A 54 12.17 1.51 -13.41
CA ILE A 54 10.73 1.41 -13.65
C ILE A 54 10.36 2.29 -14.85
N ASP A 55 9.78 1.67 -15.87
CA ASP A 55 9.12 2.35 -17.00
C ASP A 55 7.61 2.23 -16.77
N GLN A 56 6.97 3.35 -16.45
CA GLN A 56 5.57 3.34 -16.07
C GLN A 56 4.66 3.53 -17.30
N LYS A 57 3.78 2.55 -17.53
CA LYS A 57 2.71 2.67 -18.54
C LYS A 57 1.35 2.57 -17.88
N GLU A 58 0.61 3.68 -17.86
CA GLU A 58 -0.78 3.67 -17.41
C GLU A 58 -1.68 3.10 -18.50
N GLN A 59 -2.43 2.04 -18.18
CA GLN A 59 -3.45 1.48 -19.06
C GLN A 59 -4.86 1.70 -18.48
N LYS A 60 -5.84 1.86 -19.37
CA LYS A 60 -7.21 2.33 -19.08
C LYS A 60 -7.98 1.53 -18.02
N HIS A 61 -7.62 0.25 -17.79
CA HIS A 61 -8.42 -0.69 -16.98
C HIS A 61 -7.65 -1.46 -15.90
N TYR A 62 -6.31 -1.32 -15.81
CA TYR A 62 -5.50 -1.94 -14.76
C TYR A 62 -4.20 -1.17 -14.55
N SER A 63 -3.69 -1.28 -13.33
CA SER A 63 -2.41 -0.75 -12.91
C SER A 63 -1.32 -1.78 -13.20
N MET A 64 -0.48 -1.54 -14.21
CA MET A 64 0.67 -2.37 -14.56
C MET A 64 1.94 -1.53 -14.55
N LEU A 65 2.99 -2.01 -13.88
CA LEU A 65 4.33 -1.42 -13.94
C LEU A 65 5.26 -2.35 -14.72
N GLU A 66 6.03 -1.79 -15.64
CA GLU A 66 7.12 -2.49 -16.31
C GLU A 66 8.43 -2.14 -15.59
N VAL A 67 9.15 -3.14 -15.08
CA VAL A 67 10.51 -2.97 -14.57
C VAL A 67 11.47 -3.52 -15.61
N LEU A 68 12.38 -2.67 -16.11
CA LEU A 68 13.28 -2.96 -17.21
C LEU A 68 14.71 -3.14 -16.72
N TYR A 69 15.39 -4.17 -17.23
CA TYR A 69 16.85 -4.32 -17.11
C TYR A 69 17.57 -3.65 -18.28
N ASN A 70 18.49 -2.72 -18.01
CA ASN A 70 19.35 -2.08 -19.01
C ASN A 70 18.60 -1.54 -20.25
N ASN A 71 17.41 -0.96 -20.04
CA ASN A 71 16.50 -0.48 -21.10
C ASN A 71 16.12 -1.53 -22.17
N SER A 72 16.36 -2.82 -21.91
CA SER A 72 16.08 -3.89 -22.86
C SER A 72 14.60 -4.25 -22.86
N LYS A 73 13.98 -4.21 -24.04
CA LYS A 73 12.61 -4.71 -24.22
C LYS A 73 12.45 -6.22 -23.95
N LYS A 74 13.55 -6.98 -23.90
CA LYS A 74 13.54 -8.44 -23.70
C LYS A 74 13.54 -8.86 -22.22
N ASN A 75 13.96 -7.98 -21.31
CA ASN A 75 14.08 -8.31 -19.88
C ASN A 75 13.15 -7.42 -19.06
N LYS A 76 11.91 -7.90 -18.86
CA LYS A 76 10.86 -7.17 -18.15
C LYS A 76 10.28 -7.98 -17.00
N ILE A 77 10.05 -7.31 -15.88
CA ILE A 77 9.14 -7.78 -14.83
C ILE A 77 7.88 -6.92 -14.90
N PHE A 78 6.73 -7.58 -14.85
CA PHE A 78 5.43 -6.93 -14.78
C PHE A 78 4.90 -6.99 -13.36
N ILE A 79 4.43 -5.85 -12.85
CA ILE A 79 3.77 -5.76 -11.54
C ILE A 79 2.32 -5.35 -11.78
N ASN A 80 1.38 -6.25 -11.52
CA ASN A 80 -0.04 -6.05 -11.69
C ASN A 80 -0.76 -5.97 -10.34
N PHE A 81 -1.71 -5.04 -10.25
CA PHE A 81 -2.57 -4.85 -9.09
C PHE A 81 -4.02 -5.15 -9.47
N ASN A 82 -4.66 -6.09 -8.77
CA ASN A 82 -6.03 -6.52 -9.08
C ASN A 82 -6.90 -6.52 -7.80
N ARG A 83 -8.03 -5.80 -7.84
CA ARG A 83 -8.99 -5.65 -6.73
C ARG A 83 -10.15 -6.65 -6.76
N ASN A 84 -10.12 -7.64 -7.65
CA ASN A 84 -11.22 -8.60 -7.74
C ASN A 84 -11.17 -9.57 -6.54
N THR A 85 -12.11 -9.38 -5.62
CA THR A 85 -12.25 -10.19 -4.40
C THR A 85 -12.46 -11.68 -4.70
N ALA A 86 -12.98 -12.04 -5.88
CA ALA A 86 -13.07 -13.43 -6.31
C ALA A 86 -11.68 -14.06 -6.46
N TYR A 87 -10.69 -13.33 -6.99
CA TYR A 87 -9.32 -13.84 -7.10
C TYR A 87 -8.66 -14.02 -5.74
N THR A 88 -8.90 -13.14 -4.77
CA THR A 88 -8.41 -13.34 -3.40
C THR A 88 -9.04 -14.58 -2.76
N ARG A 89 -10.36 -14.77 -2.92
CA ARG A 89 -11.06 -15.96 -2.42
C ARG A 89 -10.54 -17.25 -3.07
N ASP A 90 -10.39 -17.27 -4.38
CA ASP A 90 -9.91 -18.44 -5.12
C ASP A 90 -8.42 -18.71 -4.82
N GLY A 91 -7.62 -17.66 -4.63
CA GLY A 91 -6.24 -17.76 -4.16
C GLY A 91 -6.15 -18.36 -2.75
N ASN A 92 -7.04 -17.97 -1.83
CA ASN A 92 -7.12 -18.58 -0.49
C ASN A 92 -7.48 -20.07 -0.57
N LYS A 93 -8.40 -20.46 -1.45
CA LYS A 93 -8.68 -21.89 -1.71
C LYS A 93 -7.46 -22.62 -2.25
N ALA A 94 -6.72 -22.02 -3.18
CA ALA A 94 -5.49 -22.56 -3.75
C ALA A 94 -4.35 -22.70 -2.71
N LEU A 95 -4.29 -21.80 -1.71
CA LEU A 95 -3.38 -21.92 -0.57
C LEU A 95 -3.72 -23.08 0.36
N ILE A 96 -4.98 -23.49 0.43
CA ILE A 96 -5.41 -24.65 1.23
C ILE A 96 -5.24 -25.93 0.41
N ASN A 97 -5.81 -25.96 -0.79
CA ASN A 97 -5.86 -27.12 -1.67
C ASN A 97 -5.01 -26.92 -2.93
N SER A 98 -3.91 -27.69 -3.05
CA SER A 98 -3.00 -27.60 -4.20
C SER A 98 -3.66 -27.94 -5.54
N ARG A 99 -4.77 -28.71 -5.54
CA ARG A 99 -5.53 -29.04 -6.75
C ARG A 99 -6.23 -27.81 -7.35
N GLU A 100 -6.51 -26.78 -6.54
CA GLU A 100 -7.16 -25.55 -6.98
C GLU A 100 -6.17 -24.55 -7.62
N ILE A 101 -4.85 -24.77 -7.47
CA ILE A 101 -3.83 -23.83 -7.97
C ILE A 101 -3.89 -23.69 -9.49
N LYS A 102 -4.11 -24.79 -10.22
CA LYS A 102 -4.25 -24.75 -11.68
C LYS A 102 -5.44 -23.90 -12.11
N SER A 103 -6.61 -24.13 -11.53
CA SER A 103 -7.83 -23.35 -11.81
C SER A 103 -7.66 -21.87 -11.45
N PHE A 104 -7.10 -21.58 -10.28
CA PHE A 104 -6.80 -20.22 -9.86
C PHE A 104 -5.86 -19.52 -10.84
N PHE A 105 -4.74 -20.15 -11.20
CA PHE A 105 -3.75 -19.55 -12.10
C PHE A 105 -4.29 -19.32 -13.51
N LEU A 106 -5.11 -20.24 -14.02
CA LEU A 106 -5.82 -20.09 -15.30
C LEU A 106 -6.76 -18.87 -15.28
N ASN A 107 -7.63 -18.78 -14.28
CA ASN A 107 -8.61 -17.69 -14.16
C ASN A 107 -7.93 -16.34 -13.91
N PHE A 108 -6.86 -16.34 -13.14
CA PHE A 108 -6.11 -15.14 -12.78
C PHE A 108 -5.25 -14.62 -13.94
N GLY A 109 -4.58 -15.53 -14.65
CA GLY A 109 -3.78 -15.20 -15.83
C GLY A 109 -4.58 -15.04 -17.12
N GLN A 110 -5.89 -15.29 -17.08
CA GLN A 110 -6.80 -15.31 -18.24
C GLN A 110 -6.33 -16.27 -19.34
N PHE A 111 -5.85 -17.46 -18.95
CA PHE A 111 -5.41 -18.50 -19.87
C PHE A 111 -6.53 -19.50 -20.16
N LYS A 112 -6.53 -20.08 -21.37
CA LYS A 112 -7.41 -21.23 -21.69
C LYS A 112 -6.92 -22.48 -20.95
N ARG A 113 -7.85 -23.38 -20.58
CA ARG A 113 -7.59 -24.51 -19.67
C ARG A 113 -6.57 -25.52 -20.20
N ASP A 114 -6.54 -25.73 -21.51
CA ASP A 114 -5.71 -26.75 -22.18
C ASP A 114 -4.29 -26.26 -22.51
N ASN A 115 -3.97 -25.04 -22.10
CA ASN A 115 -2.80 -24.29 -22.54
C ASN A 115 -1.78 -24.04 -21.41
N LEU A 116 -1.88 -24.81 -20.32
CA LEU A 116 -1.08 -24.57 -19.11
C LEU A 116 -0.60 -25.89 -18.48
N ASP A 117 0.70 -26.00 -18.31
CA ASP A 117 1.35 -27.03 -17.50
C ASP A 117 2.12 -26.40 -16.33
N ILE A 118 1.81 -26.81 -15.10
CA ILE A 118 2.48 -26.27 -13.90
C ILE A 118 3.75 -27.08 -13.68
N ILE A 119 4.89 -26.41 -13.85
CA ILE A 119 6.21 -27.01 -13.66
C ILE A 119 6.56 -27.05 -12.17
N SER A 120 6.29 -25.95 -11.47
CA SER A 120 6.54 -25.87 -10.02
C SER A 120 5.63 -24.86 -9.34
N GLN A 121 5.42 -25.07 -8.05
CA GLN A 121 4.65 -24.18 -7.20
C GLN A 121 5.20 -24.17 -5.78
N LYS A 122 5.10 -23.03 -5.10
CA LYS A 122 5.55 -22.84 -3.72
C LYS A 122 4.59 -21.90 -2.99
N LYS A 123 4.13 -22.33 -1.82
CA LYS A 123 3.42 -21.47 -0.87
C LYS A 123 4.45 -20.80 0.01
N LEU A 124 4.22 -19.53 0.35
CA LEU A 124 5.14 -18.73 1.15
C LEU A 124 4.40 -17.54 1.74
N THR A 125 5.11 -16.79 2.59
CA THR A 125 4.61 -15.55 3.20
C THR A 125 5.52 -14.41 2.79
N VAL A 126 4.94 -13.27 2.42
CA VAL A 126 5.67 -12.02 2.17
C VAL A 126 5.24 -10.99 3.19
N ASP A 127 6.18 -10.55 4.01
CA ASP A 127 5.90 -9.81 5.24
C ASP A 127 4.90 -10.60 6.11
N THR A 128 3.61 -10.31 6.02
CA THR A 128 2.52 -11.04 6.72
C THR A 128 1.46 -11.61 5.80
N TYR A 129 1.54 -11.34 4.50
CA TYR A 129 0.53 -11.75 3.55
C TYR A 129 0.88 -13.10 2.93
N PRO A 130 -0.11 -14.00 2.79
CA PRO A 130 0.13 -15.26 2.13
C PRO A 130 0.33 -15.05 0.63
N ALA A 131 1.21 -15.86 0.06
CA ALA A 131 1.63 -15.73 -1.32
C ALA A 131 1.87 -17.08 -1.99
N LEU A 132 1.75 -17.07 -3.32
CA LEU A 132 1.97 -18.21 -4.19
C LEU A 132 3.01 -17.85 -5.24
N MET A 133 4.05 -18.67 -5.35
CA MET A 133 4.94 -18.68 -6.49
C MET A 133 4.57 -19.84 -7.39
N ILE A 134 4.40 -19.59 -8.69
CA ILE A 134 4.01 -20.57 -9.68
C ILE A 134 4.90 -20.39 -10.90
N ARG A 135 5.52 -21.48 -11.36
CA ARG A 135 6.19 -21.55 -12.65
C ARG A 135 5.41 -22.49 -13.55
N ALA A 136 5.04 -22.01 -14.72
CA ALA A 136 4.23 -22.78 -15.64
C ALA A 136 4.73 -22.62 -17.08
N LYS A 137 4.54 -23.67 -17.87
CA LYS A 137 4.64 -23.64 -19.31
C LYS A 137 3.28 -23.23 -19.87
N VAL A 138 3.25 -22.21 -20.71
CA VAL A 138 2.03 -21.62 -21.24
C VAL A 138 2.06 -21.68 -22.77
N GLN A 139 0.96 -22.15 -23.35
CA GLN A 139 0.72 -22.08 -24.79
C GLN A 139 -0.32 -20.99 -25.06
N LYS A 140 -0.05 -20.06 -25.97
CA LYS A 140 -1.00 -19.01 -26.34
C LYS A 140 -1.20 -19.01 -27.83
N GLU A 141 -2.46 -19.11 -28.22
CA GLU A 141 -2.90 -18.91 -29.60
C GLU A 141 -3.25 -17.44 -29.78
N ASN A 142 -2.73 -16.80 -30.83
CA ASN A 142 -3.12 -15.44 -31.19
C ASN A 142 -4.44 -15.43 -31.99
N HIS A 143 -4.93 -14.24 -32.33
CA HIS A 143 -6.18 -14.05 -33.09
C HIS A 143 -6.11 -14.59 -34.53
N LEU A 144 -4.92 -14.97 -35.01
CA LEU A 144 -4.67 -15.57 -36.31
C LEU A 144 -4.52 -17.10 -36.25
N GLY A 145 -4.67 -17.71 -35.07
CA GLY A 145 -4.51 -19.16 -34.87
C GLY A 145 -3.05 -19.62 -34.70
N GLU A 146 -2.09 -18.71 -34.64
CA GLU A 146 -0.69 -19.07 -34.45
C GLU A 146 -0.42 -19.40 -32.98
N ARG A 147 0.21 -20.56 -32.74
CA ARG A 147 0.57 -21.01 -31.40
C ARG A 147 1.96 -20.53 -31.02
N SER A 148 2.04 -19.90 -29.85
CA SER A 148 3.28 -19.50 -29.20
C SER A 148 3.42 -20.23 -27.88
N GLU A 149 4.64 -20.57 -27.49
CA GLU A 149 4.93 -21.26 -26.24
C GLU A 149 5.97 -20.45 -25.45
N PHE A 150 5.72 -20.28 -24.15
CA PHE A 150 6.62 -19.56 -23.24
C PHE A 150 6.48 -20.08 -21.81
N PHE A 151 7.48 -19.77 -20.99
CA PHE A 151 7.49 -20.04 -19.56
C PHE A 151 7.04 -18.80 -18.81
N ARG A 152 6.07 -18.94 -17.90
CA ARG A 152 5.63 -17.87 -17.01
C ARG A 152 6.04 -18.18 -15.59
N THR A 153 6.86 -17.31 -15.01
CA THR A 153 7.12 -17.28 -13.57
C THR A 153 6.24 -16.20 -12.97
N SER A 154 5.40 -16.56 -12.03
CA SER A 154 4.46 -15.65 -11.37
C SER A 154 4.54 -15.78 -9.87
N PHE A 155 4.39 -14.64 -9.24
CA PHE A 155 4.35 -14.51 -7.81
C PHE A 155 3.16 -13.65 -7.43
N ILE A 156 2.27 -14.22 -6.62
CA ILE A 156 0.96 -13.63 -6.34
C ILE A 156 0.84 -13.48 -4.83
N ILE A 157 0.75 -12.24 -4.37
CA ILE A 157 0.50 -11.88 -2.97
C ILE A 157 -0.99 -11.62 -2.80
N LEU A 158 -1.62 -12.25 -1.81
CA LEU A 158 -3.01 -12.00 -1.45
C LEU A 158 -3.06 -10.90 -0.38
N HIS A 159 -3.49 -9.70 -0.75
CA HIS A 159 -3.41 -8.51 0.11
C HIS A 159 -4.78 -7.87 0.25
N LYS A 160 -5.42 -8.00 1.43
CA LYS A 160 -6.66 -7.31 1.83
C LYS A 160 -7.73 -7.22 0.74
N GLY A 161 -8.24 -8.37 0.28
CA GLY A 161 -9.27 -8.42 -0.77
C GLY A 161 -8.78 -8.05 -2.18
N SER A 162 -7.47 -7.85 -2.34
CA SER A 162 -6.79 -7.64 -3.62
C SER A 162 -5.69 -8.68 -3.81
N THR A 163 -5.11 -8.70 -5.00
CA THR A 163 -3.93 -9.51 -5.34
C THR A 163 -2.88 -8.64 -6.02
N ILE A 164 -1.62 -8.84 -5.67
CA ILE A 164 -0.46 -8.20 -6.30
C ILE A 164 0.31 -9.29 -7.02
N GLN A 165 0.47 -9.18 -8.33
CA GLN A 165 1.20 -10.15 -9.14
C GLN A 165 2.49 -9.56 -9.67
N PHE A 166 3.60 -10.22 -9.39
CA PHE A 166 4.86 -10.03 -10.11
C PHE A 166 5.02 -11.18 -11.09
N TYR A 167 5.29 -10.91 -12.36
CA TYR A 167 5.53 -12.00 -13.31
C TYR A 167 6.51 -11.64 -14.41
N THR A 168 7.11 -12.68 -14.97
CA THR A 168 7.91 -12.65 -16.19
C THR A 168 7.43 -13.69 -17.17
N ASN A 169 7.71 -13.47 -18.46
CA ASN A 169 7.50 -14.44 -19.52
C ASN A 169 8.85 -14.65 -20.22
N SER A 170 9.29 -15.89 -20.33
CA SER A 170 10.58 -16.27 -20.91
C SER A 170 10.38 -17.28 -22.02
N GLN A 171 11.16 -17.18 -23.10
CA GLN A 171 11.07 -18.13 -24.20
C GLN A 171 11.69 -19.49 -23.84
N TYR A 172 12.74 -19.46 -23.03
CA TYR A 172 13.53 -20.65 -22.66
C TYR A 172 13.43 -20.95 -21.16
N GLU A 173 13.52 -22.23 -20.80
CA GLU A 173 13.40 -22.68 -19.41
C GLU A 173 14.54 -22.15 -18.52
N ILE A 174 15.77 -22.12 -19.04
CA ILE A 174 16.94 -21.61 -18.30
C ILE A 174 16.79 -20.14 -17.92
N ASP A 175 16.16 -19.35 -18.80
CA ASP A 175 15.84 -17.96 -18.50
C ASP A 175 14.77 -17.88 -17.41
N SER A 176 13.71 -18.69 -17.51
CA SER A 176 12.65 -18.75 -16.48
C SER A 176 13.18 -19.11 -15.09
N LEU A 177 14.19 -19.96 -15.00
CA LEU A 177 14.89 -20.28 -13.75
C LEU A 177 15.66 -19.08 -13.19
N ASN A 178 16.34 -18.31 -14.04
CA ASN A 178 17.03 -17.08 -13.63
C ASN A 178 16.03 -16.00 -13.19
N ASP A 179 14.90 -15.87 -13.87
CA ASP A 179 13.82 -14.96 -13.51
C ASP A 179 13.25 -15.28 -12.14
N GLN A 180 13.07 -16.57 -11.84
CA GLN A 180 12.63 -17.03 -10.53
C GLN A 180 13.58 -16.54 -9.43
N LYS A 181 14.90 -16.68 -9.61
CA LYS A 181 15.89 -16.21 -8.63
C LYS A 181 15.82 -14.70 -8.40
N ILE A 182 15.66 -13.91 -9.47
CA ILE A 182 15.52 -12.45 -9.37
C ILE A 182 14.25 -12.08 -8.62
N LEU A 183 13.11 -12.66 -9.03
CA LEU A 183 11.83 -12.43 -8.38
C LEU A 183 11.91 -12.77 -6.89
N GLU A 184 12.41 -13.96 -6.54
CA GLU A 184 12.58 -14.38 -5.14
C GLU A 184 13.43 -13.39 -4.34
N SER A 185 14.51 -12.85 -4.91
CA SER A 185 15.33 -11.82 -4.28
C SER A 185 14.56 -10.52 -4.03
N MET A 186 13.86 -10.01 -5.06
CA MET A 186 13.02 -8.82 -4.95
C MET A 186 11.92 -8.99 -3.90
N ILE A 187 11.25 -10.14 -3.91
CA ILE A 187 10.13 -10.46 -3.03
C ILE A 187 10.55 -10.49 -1.56
N LYS A 188 11.72 -11.06 -1.25
CA LYS A 188 12.26 -11.06 0.11
C LYS A 188 12.52 -9.66 0.66
N SER A 189 12.68 -8.68 -0.22
CA SER A 189 12.85 -7.28 0.16
C SER A 189 11.53 -6.51 0.30
N ILE A 190 10.40 -7.12 -0.08
CA ILE A 190 9.10 -6.45 -0.02
C ILE A 190 8.70 -6.27 1.44
N THR A 191 8.39 -5.03 1.79
CA THR A 191 7.66 -4.69 3.01
C THR A 191 6.44 -3.84 2.66
N PHE A 192 5.39 -3.95 3.47
CA PHE A 192 4.23 -3.08 3.37
C PHE A 192 4.36 -2.01 4.45
N PRO A 193 4.89 -0.81 4.12
CA PRO A 193 5.22 0.22 5.11
C PRO A 193 4.00 0.78 5.86
N TYR A 194 2.78 0.45 5.43
CA TYR A 194 1.54 0.79 6.12
C TYR A 194 0.81 -0.50 6.51
N LYS A 195 1.35 -1.14 7.55
CA LYS A 195 0.86 -2.39 8.11
C LYS A 195 -0.07 -2.10 9.27
N ASN A 196 -1.34 -1.84 8.98
CA ASN A 196 -2.39 -2.04 9.96
C ASN A 196 -3.40 -3.00 9.37
N SER A 197 -3.65 -4.16 9.95
CA SER A 197 -4.95 -4.84 9.71
C SER A 197 -6.08 -3.88 10.08
N ASP A 198 -7.26 -4.00 9.49
CA ASP A 198 -8.37 -3.08 9.80
C ASP A 198 -8.68 -3.12 11.32
N GLU A 199 -8.50 -4.28 11.95
CA GLU A 199 -8.52 -4.48 13.41
C GLU A 199 -7.41 -3.71 14.16
N GLN A 200 -6.17 -3.71 13.67
CA GLN A 200 -5.06 -2.95 14.27
C GLN A 200 -5.25 -1.43 14.09
N LEU A 201 -5.83 -1.00 12.96
CA LEU A 201 -6.21 0.39 12.72
C LEU A 201 -7.32 0.80 13.68
N GLU A 202 -8.38 0.00 13.80
CA GLU A 202 -9.47 0.23 14.76
C GLU A 202 -8.93 0.30 16.19
N GLN A 203 -8.06 -0.63 16.57
CA GLN A 203 -7.43 -0.64 17.89
C GLN A 203 -6.56 0.60 18.10
N THR A 204 -5.78 1.00 17.10
CA THR A 204 -4.96 2.21 17.17
C THR A 204 -5.83 3.45 17.32
N ILE A 205 -6.89 3.60 16.52
CA ILE A 205 -7.84 4.71 16.63
C ILE A 205 -8.48 4.74 18.03
N CYS A 206 -8.88 3.58 18.57
CA CYS A 206 -9.42 3.49 19.92
C CYS A 206 -8.43 4.01 20.97
N VAL A 207 -7.15 3.66 20.86
CA VAL A 207 -6.11 4.09 21.79
C VAL A 207 -5.77 5.57 21.61
N VAL A 208 -5.56 6.04 20.37
CA VAL A 208 -5.34 7.47 20.05
C VAL A 208 -6.45 8.36 20.63
N CYS A 209 -7.69 7.92 20.52
CA CYS A 209 -8.84 8.62 21.10
C CYS A 209 -8.91 8.52 22.62
N SER A 210 -8.45 7.41 23.20
CA SER A 210 -8.38 7.22 24.66
C SER A 210 -7.27 8.06 25.28
N ASP A 211 -6.15 8.24 24.56
CA ASP A 211 -5.01 9.06 24.96
C ASP A 211 -5.39 10.51 25.21
N VAL A 212 -6.33 11.05 24.43
CA VAL A 212 -6.92 12.39 24.65
C VAL A 212 -7.57 12.46 26.03
N ASN A 213 -8.43 11.50 26.36
CA ASN A 213 -9.10 11.50 27.66
C ASN A 213 -8.10 11.28 28.81
N TYR A 214 -7.12 10.41 28.60
CA TYR A 214 -6.04 10.17 29.55
C TYR A 214 -5.26 11.45 29.85
N ALA A 215 -4.84 12.17 28.82
CA ALA A 215 -4.11 13.43 28.95
C ALA A 215 -4.95 14.49 29.68
N LYS A 216 -6.25 14.63 29.36
CA LYS A 216 -7.14 15.53 30.10
C LYS A 216 -7.22 15.19 31.59
N ILE A 217 -7.36 13.90 31.94
CA ILE A 217 -7.42 13.44 33.34
C ILE A 217 -6.08 13.70 34.06
N LYS A 218 -4.97 13.62 33.34
CA LYS A 218 -3.62 13.85 33.87
C LYS A 218 -3.19 15.31 33.86
N GLY A 219 -3.98 16.22 33.29
CA GLY A 219 -3.60 17.63 33.13
C GLY A 219 -2.39 17.80 32.21
N GLN A 220 -2.31 16.99 31.14
CA GLN A 220 -1.28 17.09 30.12
C GLN A 220 -1.85 17.78 28.88
N ASP A 221 -1.08 18.68 28.28
CA ASP A 221 -1.50 19.41 27.07
C ASP A 221 -1.39 18.53 25.81
N MET A 222 -0.49 17.54 25.85
CA MET A 222 -0.24 16.62 24.75
C MET A 222 -0.57 15.17 25.09
N PRO A 223 -1.46 14.52 24.31
CA PRO A 223 -1.68 13.08 24.40
C PRO A 223 -0.42 12.27 24.07
N PRO A 224 -0.20 11.10 24.71
CA PRO A 224 0.99 10.25 24.50
C PRO A 224 0.98 9.48 23.16
N TRP A 225 0.57 10.13 22.06
CA TRP A 225 0.39 9.49 20.76
C TRP A 225 1.68 8.89 20.19
N LYS A 226 2.86 9.43 20.50
CA LYS A 226 4.14 8.84 20.09
C LYS A 226 4.28 7.41 20.60
N HIS A 227 4.03 7.19 21.89
CA HIS A 227 4.04 5.85 22.48
C HIS A 227 3.01 4.93 21.81
N THR A 228 1.84 5.45 21.47
CA THR A 228 0.80 4.70 20.76
C THR A 228 1.25 4.32 19.34
N MET A 229 1.90 5.23 18.60
CA MET A 229 2.46 4.92 17.29
C MET A 229 3.61 3.90 17.37
N GLU A 230 4.47 3.98 18.38
CA GLU A 230 5.55 3.00 18.61
C GLU A 230 4.98 1.60 18.85
N LYS A 231 4.01 1.52 19.76
CA LYS A 231 3.42 0.25 20.20
C LYS A 231 2.56 -0.42 19.15
N TYR A 232 1.69 0.34 18.49
CA TYR A 232 0.68 -0.22 17.60
C TYR A 232 1.07 -0.11 16.12
N LEU A 233 1.86 0.90 15.73
CA LEU A 233 2.23 1.10 14.32
C LEU A 233 3.71 0.81 14.03
N GLY A 234 4.49 0.42 15.06
CA GLY A 234 5.90 0.09 14.91
C GLY A 234 6.78 1.30 14.57
N PHE A 235 6.35 2.51 14.92
CA PHE A 235 7.18 3.70 14.79
C PHE A 235 8.45 3.58 15.66
N GLN A 236 9.62 3.99 15.15
CA GLN A 236 10.91 3.89 15.84
C GLN A 236 11.78 5.15 15.66
N GLY A 237 11.18 6.28 15.29
CA GLY A 237 11.89 7.54 15.03
C GLY A 237 11.99 8.48 16.24
N ASN A 238 12.66 9.61 16.04
CA ASN A 238 12.72 10.73 16.99
C ASN A 238 11.45 11.61 16.96
N ASP A 239 11.40 12.68 17.76
CA ASP A 239 10.19 13.54 17.87
C ASP A 239 9.84 14.27 16.56
N ARG A 240 10.85 14.70 15.80
CA ARG A 240 10.64 15.33 14.50
C ARG A 240 10.08 14.34 13.49
N GLU A 241 10.63 13.13 13.46
CA GLU A 241 10.13 12.04 12.62
C GLU A 241 8.73 11.59 13.05
N PHE A 242 8.41 11.68 14.34
CA PHE A 242 7.10 11.37 14.88
C PHE A 242 6.04 12.32 14.35
N ARG A 243 6.31 13.64 14.33
CA ARG A 243 5.37 14.64 13.77
C ARG A 243 5.00 14.31 12.32
N ALA A 244 6.00 14.11 11.46
CA ALA A 244 5.78 13.73 10.07
C ALA A 244 5.00 12.40 9.92
N PHE A 245 5.32 11.41 10.76
CA PHE A 245 4.64 10.11 10.75
C PHE A 245 3.17 10.22 11.17
N PHE A 246 2.90 10.92 12.27
CA PHE A 246 1.56 11.08 12.80
C PHE A 246 0.69 11.97 11.91
N ASN A 247 1.22 13.06 11.36
CA ASN A 247 0.49 13.89 10.39
C ASN A 247 0.10 13.09 9.15
N ASN A 248 1.01 12.25 8.65
CA ASN A 248 0.69 11.33 7.56
C ASN A 248 -0.38 10.31 7.96
N PHE A 249 -0.36 9.77 9.19
CA PHE A 249 -1.42 8.90 9.71
C PHE A 249 -2.79 9.62 9.72
N LEU A 250 -2.84 10.84 10.27
CA LEU A 250 -4.05 11.66 10.33
C LEU A 250 -4.61 11.91 8.92
N ASN A 251 -3.78 12.34 7.98
CA ASN A 251 -4.21 12.63 6.61
C ASN A 251 -4.68 11.37 5.86
N THR A 252 -3.98 10.26 6.04
CA THR A 252 -4.29 8.99 5.37
C THR A 252 -5.65 8.46 5.82
N TYR A 253 -5.96 8.55 7.11
CA TYR A 253 -7.16 7.98 7.69
C TYR A 253 -8.18 9.05 8.13
N LYS A 254 -8.09 10.28 7.62
CA LYS A 254 -8.86 11.45 8.09
C LYS A 254 -10.37 11.22 8.23
N ASN A 255 -10.99 10.47 7.32
CA ASN A 255 -12.44 10.18 7.39
C ASN A 255 -12.78 8.88 8.13
N GLN A 256 -11.78 8.14 8.62
CA GLN A 256 -11.91 6.87 9.33
C GLN A 256 -11.58 6.99 10.83
N ILE A 257 -10.86 8.03 11.25
CA ILE A 257 -10.51 8.28 12.66
C ILE A 257 -11.73 8.80 13.41
N ILE A 258 -12.65 7.88 13.71
CA ILE A 258 -13.84 8.13 14.50
C ILE A 258 -13.61 7.57 15.89
N CYS A 259 -13.54 8.46 16.88
CA CYS A 259 -13.41 8.04 18.26
C CYS A 259 -14.69 7.35 18.71
N PRO A 260 -14.59 6.22 19.45
CA PRO A 260 -15.77 5.55 19.98
C PRO A 260 -16.49 6.43 21.00
N ARG A 261 -17.73 6.04 21.33
CA ARG A 261 -18.51 6.67 22.38
C ARG A 261 -17.73 6.62 23.69
N TYR A 262 -17.66 7.75 24.40
CA TYR A 262 -16.96 7.87 25.67
C TYR A 262 -17.89 8.50 26.72
N LYS A 263 -17.85 8.00 27.95
CA LYS A 263 -18.69 8.47 29.06
C LYS A 263 -17.81 8.80 30.27
N VAL A 264 -17.94 10.02 30.78
CA VAL A 264 -17.32 10.47 32.03
C VAL A 264 -18.42 10.92 32.96
N SER A 265 -18.61 10.20 34.07
CA SER A 265 -19.70 10.48 35.02
C SER A 265 -21.05 10.58 34.28
N SER A 266 -21.74 11.72 34.34
CA SER A 266 -23.00 12.01 33.65
C SER A 266 -22.82 12.50 32.20
N ARG A 267 -21.61 12.93 31.81
CA ARG A 267 -21.36 13.48 30.47
C ARG A 267 -21.07 12.35 29.49
N VAL A 268 -21.87 12.30 28.42
CA VAL A 268 -21.69 11.36 27.31
C VAL A 268 -21.22 12.11 26.09
N TYR A 269 -20.15 11.62 25.50
CA TYR A 269 -19.65 12.10 24.23
C TYR A 269 -19.94 11.06 23.14
N PRO A 270 -20.61 11.44 22.05
CA PRO A 270 -20.95 10.53 20.98
C PRO A 270 -19.69 10.05 20.22
N PRO A 271 -19.82 9.03 19.37
CA PRO A 271 -18.83 8.77 18.34
C PRO A 271 -18.64 10.03 17.48
N GLN A 272 -17.39 10.45 17.31
CA GLN A 272 -17.05 11.67 16.58
C GLN A 272 -15.58 11.67 16.17
N HIS A 273 -15.22 12.47 15.17
CA HIS A 273 -13.82 12.61 14.73
C HIS A 273 -12.86 13.03 15.86
N LEU A 274 -11.59 12.64 15.78
CA LEU A 274 -10.55 12.95 16.78
C LEU A 274 -10.43 14.45 17.10
N PHE A 275 -10.44 15.31 16.10
CA PHE A 275 -10.35 16.75 16.33
C PHE A 275 -11.55 17.29 17.13
N LYS A 276 -12.77 16.80 16.85
CA LYS A 276 -13.97 17.13 17.63
C LYS A 276 -13.86 16.58 19.06
N ARG A 277 -13.27 15.39 19.24
CA ARG A 277 -13.01 14.77 20.55
C ARG A 277 -12.12 15.64 21.43
N ILE A 278 -11.02 16.17 20.89
CA ILE A 278 -10.06 17.02 21.61
C ILE A 278 -10.77 18.27 22.14
N LEU A 279 -11.51 18.99 21.29
CA LEU A 279 -12.27 20.17 21.69
C LEU A 279 -13.39 19.85 22.66
N ALA A 280 -14.12 18.75 22.47
CA ALA A 280 -15.23 18.37 23.34
C ALA A 280 -14.80 18.12 24.79
N VAL A 281 -13.57 17.66 25.02
CA VAL A 281 -13.03 17.44 26.37
C VAL A 281 -12.29 18.67 26.93
N GLY A 282 -12.25 19.77 26.19
CA GLY A 282 -11.58 21.01 26.58
C GLY A 282 -10.06 20.84 26.64
N MET A 283 -9.48 20.28 25.58
CA MET A 283 -8.04 20.19 25.36
C MET A 283 -7.65 21.10 24.18
N ASN A 284 -8.02 22.38 24.26
CA ASN A 284 -7.80 23.34 23.18
C ASN A 284 -6.30 23.59 22.97
N GLU A 285 -5.51 23.59 24.04
CA GLU A 285 -4.05 23.69 24.04
C GLU A 285 -3.35 22.68 23.11
N THR A 286 -3.92 21.48 22.92
CA THR A 286 -3.36 20.50 21.97
C THR A 286 -3.33 21.04 20.54
N PHE A 287 -4.24 21.94 20.18
CA PHE A 287 -4.18 22.62 18.89
C PHE A 287 -3.00 23.57 18.80
N GLU A 288 -2.78 24.38 19.83
CA GLU A 288 -1.69 25.37 19.87
C GLU A 288 -0.31 24.69 19.89
N GLU A 289 -0.12 23.71 20.79
CA GLU A 289 1.16 23.04 21.02
C GLU A 289 1.57 22.07 19.89
N TYR A 290 0.59 21.57 19.12
CA TYR A 290 0.85 20.56 18.08
C TYR A 290 0.33 20.92 16.72
N PHE A 291 -0.96 21.22 16.60
CA PHE A 291 -1.61 21.36 15.30
C PHE A 291 -1.32 22.69 14.61
N PHE A 292 -1.00 23.74 15.36
CA PHE A 292 -0.70 25.06 14.82
C PHE A 292 0.80 25.32 14.64
N ASP A 293 1.65 24.33 14.96
CA ASP A 293 3.08 24.39 14.68
C ASP A 293 3.35 24.21 13.17
N LEU A 294 3.56 25.33 12.47
CA LEU A 294 3.76 25.43 11.02
C LEU A 294 5.04 24.75 10.50
N GLY A 295 5.91 24.23 11.37
CA GLY A 295 7.23 23.71 10.99
C GLY A 295 7.25 22.31 10.37
N ASP A 296 6.28 21.45 10.68
CA ASP A 296 6.40 19.99 10.49
C ASP A 296 5.21 19.34 9.76
N GLY A 297 4.95 19.79 8.53
CA GLY A 297 4.14 19.09 7.52
C GLY A 297 2.62 19.28 7.64
N ASP A 298 1.97 19.47 6.49
CA ASP A 298 0.56 19.87 6.41
C ASP A 298 -0.42 18.79 6.93
N ILE A 299 -1.37 19.20 7.76
CA ILE A 299 -2.52 18.40 8.17
C ILE A 299 -3.76 18.85 7.40
N ASP A 300 -4.50 17.90 6.87
CA ASP A 300 -5.77 18.17 6.20
C ASP A 300 -6.93 18.14 7.21
N TYR A 301 -7.35 19.33 7.63
CA TYR A 301 -8.46 19.51 8.56
C TYR A 301 -9.85 19.33 7.92
N ASN A 302 -9.94 19.00 6.63
CA ASN A 302 -11.20 18.81 5.90
C ASN A 302 -11.79 17.40 6.04
N ALA A 303 -11.47 16.70 7.13
CA ALA A 303 -12.18 15.50 7.55
C ALA A 303 -13.67 15.82 7.76
N TYR A 304 -14.55 14.91 7.35
CA TYR A 304 -15.99 15.10 7.54
C TYR A 304 -16.69 13.81 7.95
N GLU A 305 -17.76 13.99 8.70
CA GLU A 305 -18.71 12.93 9.06
C GLU A 305 -20.05 13.21 8.36
N ILE A 306 -20.85 12.17 8.12
CA ILE A 306 -22.22 12.35 7.63
C ILE A 306 -23.17 12.39 8.82
N VAL A 307 -23.68 13.58 9.14
CA VAL A 307 -24.63 13.82 10.22
C VAL A 307 -25.92 14.35 9.62
N ASN A 308 -27.05 13.69 9.89
CA ASN A 308 -28.36 14.03 9.32
C ASN A 308 -28.35 14.19 7.79
N GLY A 309 -27.58 13.32 7.11
CA GLY A 309 -27.45 13.31 5.64
C GLY A 309 -26.59 14.43 5.06
N LYS A 310 -25.94 15.26 5.89
CA LYS A 310 -25.04 16.33 5.45
C LYS A 310 -23.62 16.07 5.94
N LYS A 311 -22.63 16.58 5.18
CA LYS A 311 -21.24 16.61 5.65
C LYS A 311 -21.13 17.60 6.82
N GLU A 312 -20.53 17.16 7.91
CA GLU A 312 -20.20 17.98 9.07
C GLU A 312 -18.69 17.90 9.33
N THR A 313 -17.99 19.03 9.16
CA THR A 313 -16.56 19.17 9.49
C THR A 313 -16.37 19.62 10.93
N ILE A 314 -15.12 19.83 11.36
CA ILE A 314 -14.86 20.42 12.67
C ILE A 314 -15.46 21.83 12.81
N LEU A 315 -15.46 22.62 11.73
CA LEU A 315 -16.00 23.99 11.75
C LEU A 315 -17.52 23.99 11.93
N ASP A 316 -18.24 23.13 11.20
CA ASP A 316 -19.70 22.99 11.39
C ASP A 316 -20.02 22.48 12.80
N TRP A 317 -19.21 21.54 13.29
CA TRP A 317 -19.39 20.95 14.61
C TRP A 317 -19.19 21.96 15.74
N VAL A 318 -18.19 22.85 15.66
CA VAL A 318 -17.93 23.86 16.70
C VAL A 318 -19.16 24.75 16.89
N GLU A 319 -19.72 25.31 15.82
CA GLU A 319 -20.91 26.16 15.91
C GLU A 319 -22.13 25.39 16.46
N ASN A 320 -22.32 24.14 16.03
CA ASN A 320 -23.37 23.28 16.58
C ASN A 320 -23.15 22.99 18.08
N TRP A 321 -21.91 22.78 18.51
CA TRP A 321 -21.57 22.47 19.90
C TRP A 321 -21.81 23.67 20.81
N ILE A 322 -21.43 24.87 20.36
CA ILE A 322 -21.69 26.15 21.04
C ILE A 322 -23.19 26.41 21.13
N ALA A 323 -23.94 26.20 20.03
CA ALA A 323 -25.39 26.41 20.02
C ALA A 323 -26.15 25.50 21.00
N LEU A 324 -25.56 24.34 21.35
CA LEU A 324 -26.08 23.44 22.39
C LEU A 324 -25.69 23.86 23.82
N GLY A 325 -25.02 25.01 24.00
CA GLY A 325 -24.54 25.51 25.28
C GLY A 325 -23.39 24.68 25.86
N ARG A 326 -22.52 24.11 25.00
CA ARG A 326 -21.44 23.21 25.41
C ARG A 326 -20.07 23.80 25.08
N GLY A 327 -19.13 23.62 26.02
CA GLY A 327 -17.76 24.12 25.90
C GLY A 327 -17.66 25.62 26.16
N ASP A 328 -16.45 26.15 26.10
CA ASP A 328 -16.20 27.59 26.11
C ASP A 328 -16.37 28.14 24.70
N ALA A 329 -17.31 29.06 24.50
CA ALA A 329 -17.63 29.56 23.17
C ALA A 329 -16.55 30.45 22.57
N GLU A 330 -15.75 31.12 23.41
CA GLU A 330 -14.66 32.00 22.96
C GLU A 330 -13.48 31.14 22.50
N GLU A 331 -13.01 30.23 23.36
CA GLU A 331 -11.87 29.35 23.03
C GLU A 331 -12.18 28.45 21.81
N LEU A 332 -13.40 27.90 21.72
CA LEU A 332 -13.76 27.04 20.60
C LEU A 332 -13.79 27.81 19.27
N ARG A 333 -14.24 29.08 19.29
CA ARG A 333 -14.24 29.91 18.08
C ARG A 333 -12.84 30.34 17.70
N ASP A 334 -11.98 30.62 18.66
CA ASP A 334 -10.59 30.97 18.40
C ASP A 334 -9.89 29.85 17.60
N VAL A 335 -9.96 28.61 18.10
CA VAL A 335 -9.44 27.44 17.37
C VAL A 335 -10.09 27.29 15.99
N ALA A 336 -11.41 27.48 15.87
CA ALA A 336 -12.11 27.35 14.60
C ALA A 336 -11.70 28.44 13.58
N TYR A 337 -11.42 29.66 14.04
CA TYR A 337 -10.94 30.75 13.20
C TYR A 337 -9.53 30.48 12.71
N SER A 338 -8.60 30.09 13.58
CA SER A 338 -7.24 29.70 13.16
C SER A 338 -7.29 28.59 12.13
N LEU A 339 -8.04 27.51 12.39
CA LEU A 339 -8.20 26.40 11.46
C LEU A 339 -8.69 26.83 10.08
N LYS A 340 -9.64 27.76 10.03
CA LYS A 340 -10.22 28.24 8.78
C LYS A 340 -9.29 29.20 8.04
N ASP A 341 -8.77 30.20 8.74
CA ASP A 341 -8.12 31.34 8.13
C ASP A 341 -6.63 31.07 7.85
N GLU A 342 -5.99 30.23 8.67
CA GLU A 342 -4.56 29.90 8.54
C GLU A 342 -4.31 28.49 7.97
N PHE A 343 -5.18 27.52 8.30
CA PHE A 343 -4.96 26.11 7.94
C PHE A 343 -5.93 25.57 6.88
N GLY A 344 -6.74 26.44 6.27
CA GLY A 344 -7.56 26.09 5.10
C GLY A 344 -8.69 25.10 5.37
N ALA A 345 -9.13 24.96 6.63
CA ALA A 345 -10.30 24.18 6.99
C ALA A 345 -11.57 24.79 6.39
N LYS A 346 -12.51 23.93 5.98
CA LYS A 346 -13.74 24.33 5.29
C LYS A 346 -14.98 23.83 6.02
N LEU A 347 -16.10 24.51 5.82
CA LEU A 347 -17.41 24.01 6.19
C LEU A 347 -17.81 22.85 5.27
N GLY A 348 -18.66 21.95 5.76
CA GLY A 348 -19.09 20.76 5.03
C GLY A 348 -19.81 21.10 3.72
N LYS A 349 -20.52 22.23 3.67
CA LYS A 349 -21.15 22.77 2.45
C LYS A 349 -20.13 23.18 1.38
N ASP A 350 -18.93 23.55 1.78
CA ASP A 350 -17.86 24.05 0.90
C ASP A 350 -16.94 22.91 0.43
N LEU A 351 -17.10 21.71 1.00
CA LEU A 351 -16.47 20.47 0.53
C LEU A 351 -17.13 19.96 -0.76
N THR A 352 -16.86 20.64 -1.88
CA THR A 352 -17.33 20.22 -3.21
C THR A 352 -16.89 18.79 -3.57
N THR A 353 -17.68 18.07 -4.36
CA THR A 353 -17.31 16.79 -5.01
C THR A 353 -16.24 16.92 -6.11
N LYS A 354 -15.48 18.03 -6.14
CA LYS A 354 -14.52 18.40 -7.21
C LYS A 354 -13.06 18.05 -6.91
N GLU A 355 -12.77 16.89 -6.31
CA GLU A 355 -11.42 16.28 -6.39
C GLU A 355 -11.30 15.29 -7.57
N SER A 356 -12.23 15.37 -8.52
CA SER A 356 -12.14 14.68 -9.82
C SER A 356 -12.05 15.70 -10.95
N LYS A 357 -10.92 16.43 -11.00
CA LYS A 357 -10.29 17.04 -12.18
C LYS A 357 -9.35 18.15 -11.71
N LYS A 358 -8.05 17.84 -11.64
CA LYS A 358 -7.00 18.74 -12.12
C LYS A 358 -5.74 17.91 -12.38
N ASN A 359 -5.54 17.71 -13.69
CA ASN A 359 -4.39 17.31 -14.49
C ASN A 359 -3.50 16.15 -14.04
#